data_AF-X1UCL4-F1
#
_entry.id   AF-X1UCL4-F1
#
_cell.length_a   1.000
_cell.length_b   1.000
_cell.length_c   1.000
_cell.angle_alpha   90.00
_cell.angle_beta   90.00
_cell.angle_gamma   90.00
#
_symmetry.space_group_name_H-M   'P 1'
#
loop_
_entity.id
_entity.type
_entity.pdbx_description
1 polymer ?
#
loop_
_entity_poly.entity_id
_entity_poly.type
_entity_poly.pdbx_seq_one_letter_code
_entity_poly.pdbx_strand_id
1 'polypeptide(L)'
;MSVSKVSREIIVNKLGFLYGRDRAQNIFKKIKELIDRYQKNSTGKIAKVDYLNEKDVVLITYGDNIQTTNKNPLKSLFKFNDE
;
A
#
# COMPACT_ATOMS: atom_id res chain seq x y z
N MET A 1 2.81 3.82 -11.28
CA MET A 1 4.21 3.37 -11.49
C MET A 1 4.19 2.20 -12.47
N SER A 2 4.94 2.25 -13.55
CA SER A 2 5.07 1.10 -14.45
C SER A 2 5.84 -0.03 -13.73
N VAL A 3 5.30 -1.24 -13.77
CA VAL A 3 6.04 -2.42 -13.29
C VAL A 3 7.27 -2.59 -14.18
N SER A 4 8.45 -2.49 -13.58
CA SER A 4 9.71 -2.66 -14.33
C SER A 4 9.76 -4.06 -14.97
N LYS A 5 10.52 -4.21 -16.05
CA LYS A 5 10.70 -5.51 -16.71
C LYS A 5 11.23 -6.57 -15.74
N VAL A 6 12.19 -6.20 -14.89
CA VAL A 6 12.77 -7.05 -13.84
C VAL A 6 11.70 -7.47 -12.81
N SER A 7 10.89 -6.54 -12.32
CA SER A 7 9.82 -6.84 -11.38
C SER A 7 8.76 -7.78 -11.97
N ARG A 8 8.45 -7.62 -13.26
CA ARG A 8 7.53 -8.52 -13.97
C ARG A 8 8.05 -9.95 -14.00
N GLU A 9 9.31 -10.15 -14.39
CA GLU A 9 9.91 -11.49 -14.48
C GLU A 9 9.93 -12.18 -13.11
N ILE A 10 10.29 -11.45 -12.05
CA ILE A 10 10.25 -11.98 -10.67
C ILE A 10 8.84 -12.44 -10.29
N ILE A 11 7.82 -11.61 -10.54
CA ILE A 11 6.43 -11.95 -10.19
C ILE A 11 5.96 -13.15 -10.99
N VAL A 12 6.21 -13.18 -12.31
CA VAL A 12 5.82 -14.30 -13.17
C VAL A 12 6.50 -15.60 -12.73
N ASN A 13 7.78 -15.57 -12.37
CA ASN A 13 8.50 -16.76 -11.89
C ASN A 13 7.91 -17.28 -10.57
N LYS A 14 7.59 -16.39 -9.63
CA LYS A 14 6.90 -16.77 -8.38
C LYS A 14 5.52 -17.36 -8.64
N LEU A 15 4.75 -16.77 -9.56
CA LEU A 15 3.46 -17.30 -9.96
C LEU A 15 3.59 -18.66 -10.65
N GLY A 16 4.64 -18.85 -11.47
CA GLY A 16 4.94 -20.13 -12.11
C GLY A 16 5.30 -21.23 -11.11
N PHE A 17 6.05 -20.87 -10.06
CA PHE A 17 6.36 -21.77 -8.95
C PHE A 17 5.11 -22.20 -8.17
N LEU A 18 4.24 -21.25 -7.81
CA LEU A 18 3.06 -21.51 -6.97
C LEU A 18 1.88 -22.13 -7.72
N TYR A 19 1.64 -21.69 -8.96
CA TYR A 19 0.40 -21.98 -9.69
C TYR A 19 0.61 -22.69 -11.02
N GLY A 20 1.86 -22.95 -11.41
CA GLY A 20 2.20 -23.54 -12.71
C GLY A 20 2.51 -22.49 -13.78
N ARG A 21 3.44 -22.85 -14.67
CA ARG A 21 3.95 -21.97 -15.74
C ARG A 21 2.89 -21.62 -16.78
N ASP A 22 1.94 -22.52 -17.00
CA ASP A 22 0.78 -22.36 -17.88
C ASP A 22 -0.16 -21.24 -17.42
N ARG A 23 -0.35 -21.09 -16.10
CA ARG A 23 -1.27 -20.08 -15.52
C ARG A 23 -0.59 -18.76 -15.18
N ALA A 24 0.73 -18.75 -14.98
CA ALA A 24 1.47 -17.60 -14.46
C ALA A 24 1.28 -16.31 -15.28
N GLN A 25 1.35 -16.38 -16.60
CA GLN A 25 1.22 -15.20 -17.47
C GLN A 25 -0.20 -14.58 -17.39
N ASN A 26 -1.23 -15.44 -17.37
CA ASN A 26 -2.61 -14.97 -17.29
C ASN A 26 -2.91 -14.35 -15.91
N ILE A 27 -2.40 -14.95 -14.83
CA ILE A 27 -2.54 -14.39 -13.49
C ILE A 27 -1.83 -13.03 -13.40
N PHE A 28 -0.60 -12.92 -13.92
CA PHE A 28 0.11 -11.65 -13.96
C PHE A 28 -0.67 -10.57 -14.72
N LYS A 29 -1.29 -10.92 -15.86
CA LYS A 29 -2.14 -10.00 -16.62
C LYS A 29 -3.27 -9.44 -15.75
N LYS A 30 -4.01 -10.30 -15.04
CA LYS A 30 -5.10 -9.87 -14.14
C LYS A 30 -4.60 -9.01 -12.98
N ILE A 31 -3.47 -9.36 -12.38
CA ILE A 31 -2.84 -8.54 -11.33
C ILE A 31 -2.48 -7.16 -11.87
N LYS A 32 -1.89 -7.08 -13.08
CA LYS A 32 -1.56 -5.81 -13.71
C LYS A 32 -2.81 -4.95 -13.95
N GLU A 33 -3.90 -5.54 -14.44
CA GLU A 33 -5.18 -4.84 -14.62
C GLU A 33 -5.72 -4.26 -13.31
N LEU A 34 -5.58 -4.99 -12.18
CA LEU A 34 -5.95 -4.49 -10.85
C LEU A 34 -5.06 -3.33 -10.43
N ILE A 35 -3.74 -3.48 -10.57
CA ILE A 35 -2.77 -2.41 -10.26
C ILE A 35 -3.11 -1.14 -11.06
N ASP A 36 -3.30 -1.28 -12.37
CA ASP A 36 -3.59 -0.15 -13.27
C ASP A 36 -4.93 0.51 -12.90
N ARG A 37 -5.94 -0.27 -12.51
CA ARG A 37 -7.25 0.24 -12.06
C ARG A 37 -7.12 1.08 -10.79
N TYR A 38 -6.47 0.56 -9.76
CA TYR A 38 -6.40 1.24 -8.48
C TYR A 38 -5.36 2.37 -8.46
N GLN A 39 -4.33 2.31 -9.30
CA GLN A 39 -3.40 3.43 -9.47
C GLN A 39 -4.06 4.65 -10.12
N LYS A 40 -4.97 4.46 -11.08
CA LYS A 40 -5.69 5.58 -11.71
C LYS A 40 -6.62 6.31 -10.74
N ASN A 41 -7.13 5.61 -9.73
CA ASN A 41 -8.08 6.13 -8.77
C ASN A 41 -7.43 6.66 -7.48
N SER A 42 -6.10 6.56 -7.32
CA SER A 42 -5.42 7.16 -6.18
C SER A 42 -5.27 8.67 -6.39
N THR A 43 -6.17 9.44 -5.78
CA THR A 43 -6.16 10.91 -5.78
C THR A 43 -4.94 11.50 -5.07
N GLY A 44 -4.26 10.73 -4.22
CA GLY A 44 -2.95 11.07 -3.68
C GLY A 44 -1.85 10.32 -4.43
N LYS A 45 -1.02 11.02 -5.22
CA LYS A 45 0.34 10.54 -5.43
C LYS A 45 0.97 10.51 -4.04
N ILE A 46 1.08 9.34 -3.42
CA ILE A 46 1.99 9.16 -2.30
C ILE A 46 3.34 9.59 -2.88
N ALA A 47 3.82 10.76 -2.46
CA ALA A 47 5.14 11.21 -2.86
C ALA A 47 6.09 10.05 -2.56
N LYS A 48 7.06 9.80 -3.45
CA LYS A 48 8.22 9.00 -3.06
C LYS A 48 8.95 9.83 -2.01
N VAL A 49 8.43 9.85 -0.79
CA VAL A 49 9.12 10.37 0.36
C VAL A 49 10.19 9.34 0.61
N ASP A 50 11.43 9.80 0.70
CA ASP A 50 12.52 8.96 1.15
C ASP A 50 12.10 8.22 2.42
N TYR A 51 12.48 6.96 2.51
CA TYR A 51 12.15 6.09 3.65
C TYR A 51 12.53 6.76 4.97
N LEU A 52 11.85 6.33 6.04
CA LEU A 52 12.16 6.69 7.43
C LEU A 52 13.69 6.74 7.64
N ASN A 53 14.18 7.84 8.18
CA ASN A 53 15.58 8.05 8.56
C ASN A 53 15.71 8.20 10.09
N GLU A 54 16.92 8.43 10.58
CA GLU A 54 17.23 8.52 12.01
C GLU A 54 16.54 9.70 12.73
N LYS A 55 16.01 10.66 11.98
CA LYS A 55 15.27 11.82 12.51
C LYS A 55 13.76 11.56 12.60
N ASP A 56 13.26 10.48 12.01
CA ASP A 56 11.84 10.18 11.99
C ASP A 56 11.41 9.37 13.21
N VAL A 57 10.30 9.76 13.84
CA VAL A 57 9.67 9.01 14.94
C VAL A 57 8.32 8.49 14.46
N VAL A 58 8.10 7.18 14.60
CA VAL A 58 6.84 6.52 14.21
C VAL A 58 6.12 5.99 15.43
N LEU A 59 4.89 6.44 15.63
CA LEU A 59 3.98 5.89 16.64
C LEU A 59 2.99 4.94 15.96
N ILE A 60 2.99 3.68 16.38
CA ILE A 60 1.94 2.71 16.03
C ILE A 60 1.06 2.56 17.26
N THR A 61 -0.21 2.96 17.15
CA THR A 61 -1.19 2.89 18.24
C THR A 61 -2.54 2.42 17.72
N TYR A 62 -3.40 2.01 18.64
CA TYR A 62 -4.79 1.76 18.32
C TYR A 62 -5.58 3.07 18.31
N GLY A 63 -6.46 3.24 17.33
CA GLY A 63 -7.22 4.49 17.17
C GLY A 63 -8.20 4.76 18.31
N ASP A 64 -8.61 3.73 19.03
CA ASP A 64 -9.47 3.79 20.21
C ASP A 64 -8.71 4.12 21.52
N ASN A 65 -7.37 4.06 21.53
CA ASN A 65 -6.57 4.55 22.64
C ASN A 65 -6.54 6.09 22.72
N ILE A 66 -6.78 6.77 21.60
CA ILE A 66 -6.82 8.24 21.53
C ILE A 66 -8.27 8.69 21.74
N GLN A 67 -8.59 9.03 22.98
CA GLN A 67 -9.95 9.42 23.37
C GLN A 67 -10.02 10.89 23.77
N THR A 68 -11.17 11.49 23.49
CA THR A 68 -11.54 12.79 24.04
C THR A 68 -12.96 12.67 24.56
N THR A 69 -13.20 13.20 25.76
CA THR A 69 -14.53 13.17 26.37
C THR A 69 -15.59 13.65 25.38
N ASN A 70 -16.65 12.86 25.21
CA ASN A 70 -17.77 13.12 24.31
C ASN A 70 -17.44 13.22 22.79
N LYS A 71 -16.32 12.63 22.33
CA LYS A 71 -16.00 12.54 20.89
C LYS A 71 -15.87 11.10 20.42
N ASN A 72 -16.24 10.89 19.15
CA ASN A 72 -16.01 9.61 18.47
C ASN A 72 -14.50 9.38 18.29
N PRO A 73 -14.00 8.13 18.49
CA PRO A 73 -12.58 7.79 18.36
C PRO A 73 -11.90 8.28 17.08
N LEU A 74 -12.55 8.19 15.90
CA LEU A 74 -11.95 8.66 14.65
C LEU A 74 -11.80 10.18 14.60
N LYS A 75 -12.72 10.93 15.23
CA LYS A 75 -12.62 12.40 15.36
C LYS A 75 -11.52 12.79 16.35
N SER A 76 -11.35 12.02 17.41
CA SER A 76 -10.25 12.20 18.37
C SER A 76 -8.89 11.93 17.74
N LEU A 77 -8.76 10.82 16.99
CA LEU A 77 -7.56 10.50 16.23
C LEU A 77 -7.20 11.56 15.19
N PHE A 78 -8.20 12.03 14.42
CA PHE A 78 -7.99 13.08 13.43
C PHE A 78 -7.43 14.35 14.07
N LYS A 79 -8.01 14.78 15.20
CA LYS A 79 -7.53 15.96 15.93
C LYS A 79 -6.11 15.77 16.49
N PHE A 80 -5.79 14.58 17.00
CA PHE A 80 -4.45 14.27 17.51
C PHE A 80 -3.38 14.31 16.42
N ASN A 81 -3.70 13.92 15.18
CA ASN A 81 -2.77 13.99 14.05
C ASN A 81 -2.54 15.41 13.53
N ASP A 82 -3.46 16.34 13.81
CA ASP A 82 -3.39 17.73 13.37
C ASP A 82 -2.74 18.68 14.43
N GLU A 83 -2.47 18.18 15.64
CA GLU A 83 -1.76 18.89 16.73
C GLU A 83 -0.24 18.70 16.64
#